data_AF-A0A357MIS6-F1
#
_entry.id   AF-A0A357MIS6-F1
#
_cell.length_a   1.000
_cell.length_b   1.000
_cell.length_c   1.000
_cell.angle_alpha   90.00
_cell.angle_beta   90.00
_cell.angle_gamma   90.00
#
_symmetry.space_group_name_H-M   'P 1'
#
loop_
_entity.id
_entity.type
_entity.pdbx_description
1 polymer ?
#
loop_
_entity_poly.entity_id
_entity_poly.type
_entity_poly.pdbx_seq_one_letter_code
_entity_poly.pdbx_strand_id
1 'polypeptide(L)'
;MIAELGHFALILAFMVAIVQSVVPMIGAQRRWSNWMAVAEPAANLQFVLTAISFAALTYAFVVSDFSLQLVTLNSHSDKPMIYKISGVWGNHEGSMLLWVLIVTLFGAMAAWFGGQLPPTLKARVLSVQALIGVAFFAFILFTSNPFIRLENPPFDGQDLNPLLQDPGLVFHPPFLYLGYVGLSMAYSFAVAALIEGRVDAAWGRWVRPWTLAAWIFLTIGIALGSWWAYYELGWGGFWFWDPVENASFMPWILTVALLHSAIVVEKRESLKSWTILLAILAFGFSLMGAFIVRSGILTSVHAFATDPARGFYILMITAFFTGGGLTLYAFRAHGLQARGVFSLASRETALVMNNILLAVATFVVFIGTMWPLIAEIAFDRKLSVGPPFFNSAFIPFMVILALILPV
;
A
#
# COMPACT_ATOMS: atom_id res chain seq x y z
N MET A 1 -15.17 23.07 16.40
CA MET A 1 -14.11 22.61 17.33
C MET A 1 -13.60 21.20 17.03
N ILE A 2 -14.46 20.23 16.73
CA ILE A 2 -14.00 18.84 16.47
C ILE A 2 -13.13 18.74 15.21
N ALA A 3 -13.49 19.45 14.13
CA ALA A 3 -12.66 19.45 12.93
C ALA A 3 -11.29 20.11 13.15
N GLU A 4 -11.23 21.18 13.94
CA GLU A 4 -9.97 21.83 14.32
C GLU A 4 -9.09 20.89 15.15
N LEU A 5 -9.67 20.14 16.09
CA LEU A 5 -8.97 19.10 16.84
C LEU A 5 -8.43 18.01 15.91
N GLY A 6 -9.24 17.54 14.96
CA GLY A 6 -8.85 16.52 13.99
C GLY A 6 -7.70 16.98 13.08
N HIS A 7 -7.76 18.22 12.62
CA HIS A 7 -6.71 18.82 11.80
C HIS A 7 -5.43 19.07 12.61
N PHE A 8 -5.54 19.58 13.84
CA PHE A 8 -4.40 19.76 14.73
C PHE A 8 -3.72 18.42 15.06
N ALA A 9 -4.49 17.38 15.35
CA ALA A 9 -3.97 16.03 15.60
C ALA A 9 -3.21 15.48 14.38
N LEU A 10 -3.71 15.73 13.16
CA LEU A 10 -3.04 15.34 11.92
C LEU A 10 -1.69 16.06 11.75
N ILE A 11 -1.64 17.37 12.00
CA ILE A 11 -0.41 18.17 11.94
C ILE A 11 0.60 17.67 13.00
N LEU A 12 0.13 17.37 14.21
CA LEU A 12 1.00 16.85 15.26
C LEU A 12 1.51 15.44 14.92
N ALA A 13 0.66 14.58 14.34
CA ALA A 13 1.07 13.26 13.86
C ALA A 13 2.18 13.37 12.80
N PHE A 14 2.07 14.34 11.88
CA PHE A 14 3.11 14.62 10.90
C PHE A 14 4.44 15.02 11.54
N MET A 15 4.42 15.93 12.53
CA MET A 15 5.63 16.32 13.26
C MET A 15 6.27 15.13 14.00
N VAL A 16 5.44 14.31 14.66
CA VAL A 16 5.91 13.08 15.34
C VAL A 16 6.53 12.10 14.34
N ALA A 17 5.93 11.95 13.14
CA ALA A 17 6.47 11.10 12.08
C ALA A 17 7.85 11.55 11.61
N ILE A 18 8.09 12.86 11.49
CA ILE A 18 9.41 13.41 11.17
C ILE A 18 10.41 13.00 12.25
N VAL A 19 10.08 13.21 13.52
CA VAL A 19 10.95 12.83 14.65
C VAL A 19 11.22 11.31 14.66
N GLN A 20 10.18 10.49 14.49
CA GLN A 20 10.29 9.02 14.44
C GLN A 20 11.12 8.52 13.25
N SER A 21 11.07 9.21 12.11
CA SER A 21 11.85 8.83 10.93
C SER A 21 13.34 9.15 11.06
N VAL A 22 13.69 10.21 11.80
CA VAL A 22 15.06 10.73 11.86
C VAL A 22 15.81 10.28 13.12
N VAL A 23 15.24 10.50 14.31
CA VAL A 23 15.96 10.33 15.58
C VAL A 23 16.38 8.87 15.82
N PRO A 24 15.51 7.86 15.69
CA PRO A 24 15.91 6.47 15.89
C PRO A 24 16.82 5.95 14.77
N MET A 25 16.69 6.45 13.54
CA MET A 25 17.59 6.12 12.43
C MET A 25 19.04 6.58 12.74
N ILE A 26 19.20 7.83 13.19
CA ILE A 26 20.51 8.34 13.64
C ILE A 26 21.00 7.53 14.86
N GLY A 27 20.11 7.27 15.81
CA GLY A 27 20.40 6.44 16.99
C GLY A 27 20.93 5.06 16.61
N ALA A 28 20.32 4.39 15.64
CA ALA A 28 20.77 3.09 15.15
C ALA A 28 22.13 3.17 14.44
N GLN A 29 22.34 4.20 13.62
CA GLN A 29 23.62 4.40 12.91
C GLN A 29 24.78 4.70 13.87
N ARG A 30 24.52 5.46 14.94
CA ARG A 30 25.51 5.84 15.96
C ARG A 30 25.57 4.87 17.15
N ARG A 31 24.65 3.90 17.22
CA ARG A 31 24.44 2.97 18.34
C ARG A 31 24.10 3.68 19.66
N TRP A 32 23.34 4.76 19.60
CA TRP A 32 22.84 5.49 20.78
C TRP A 32 21.50 4.91 21.25
N SER A 33 21.52 4.17 22.36
CA SER A 33 20.35 3.49 22.93
C SER A 33 19.18 4.45 23.19
N ASN A 34 19.45 5.61 23.77
CA ASN A 34 18.42 6.59 24.11
C ASN A 34 17.69 7.16 22.89
N TRP A 35 18.40 7.31 21.76
CA TRP A 35 17.80 7.80 20.51
C TRP A 35 17.00 6.71 19.81
N MET A 36 17.48 5.45 19.85
CA MET A 36 16.70 4.30 19.37
C MET A 36 15.41 4.11 20.16
N ALA A 37 15.45 4.35 21.48
CA ALA A 37 14.28 4.22 22.37
C ALA A 37 13.13 5.17 22.04
N VAL A 38 13.37 6.25 21.26
CA VAL A 38 12.32 7.16 20.79
C VAL A 38 11.36 6.49 19.79
N ALA A 39 11.81 5.44 19.08
CA ALA A 39 11.04 4.83 17.99
C ALA A 39 9.65 4.33 18.42
N GLU A 40 9.58 3.61 19.53
CA GLU A 40 8.35 2.97 20.01
C GLU A 40 7.31 3.96 20.54
N PRO A 41 7.62 4.87 21.49
CA PRO A 41 6.65 5.86 21.94
C PRO A 41 6.20 6.78 20.82
N ALA A 42 7.08 7.15 19.89
CA ALA A 42 6.72 7.96 18.73
C ALA A 42 5.75 7.20 17.80
N ALA A 43 5.98 5.92 17.51
CA ALA A 43 5.07 5.10 16.71
C ALA A 43 3.66 5.01 17.32
N ASN A 44 3.58 4.81 18.64
CA ASN A 44 2.31 4.76 19.36
C ASN A 44 1.60 6.12 19.35
N LEU A 45 2.32 7.20 19.62
CA LEU A 45 1.77 8.54 19.60
C LEU A 45 1.27 8.92 18.20
N GLN A 46 2.03 8.59 17.15
CA GLN A 46 1.65 8.80 15.76
C GLN A 46 0.33 8.08 15.42
N PHE A 47 0.17 6.83 15.85
CA PHE A 47 -1.09 6.08 15.68
C PHE A 47 -2.26 6.72 16.42
N VAL A 48 -2.09 7.06 17.69
CA VAL A 48 -3.16 7.68 18.50
C VAL A 48 -3.60 9.01 17.90
N LEU A 49 -2.67 9.88 17.49
CA LEU A 49 -2.98 11.16 16.87
C LEU A 49 -3.72 11.00 15.53
N THR A 50 -3.29 10.04 14.71
CA THR A 50 -3.95 9.74 13.44
C THR A 50 -5.35 9.16 13.67
N ALA A 51 -5.53 8.31 14.68
CA ALA A 51 -6.83 7.77 15.08
C ALA A 51 -7.78 8.87 15.58
N ILE A 52 -7.29 9.84 16.36
CA ILE A 52 -8.07 11.02 16.78
C ILE A 52 -8.50 11.83 15.54
N SER A 53 -7.60 12.06 14.60
CA SER A 53 -7.91 12.76 13.35
C SER A 53 -8.98 12.04 12.54
N PHE A 54 -8.83 10.73 12.34
CA PHE A 54 -9.79 9.91 11.62
C PHE A 54 -11.16 9.86 12.32
N ALA A 55 -11.18 9.74 13.65
CA ALA A 55 -12.40 9.77 14.45
C ALA A 55 -13.10 11.13 14.39
N ALA A 56 -12.36 12.23 14.39
CA ALA A 56 -12.92 13.58 14.21
C ALA A 56 -13.56 13.75 12.83
N LEU A 57 -12.93 13.26 11.76
CA LEU A 57 -13.52 13.27 10.42
C LEU A 57 -14.77 12.38 10.36
N THR A 58 -14.71 11.19 10.97
CA THR A 58 -15.86 10.27 11.03
C THR A 58 -17.03 10.89 11.75
N TYR A 59 -16.78 11.57 12.88
CA TYR A 59 -17.79 12.31 13.61
C TYR A 59 -18.44 13.37 12.72
N ALA A 60 -17.65 14.15 11.98
CA ALA A 60 -18.15 15.17 11.08
C ALA A 60 -19.08 14.61 10.00
N PHE A 61 -18.75 13.44 9.42
CA PHE A 61 -19.65 12.75 8.49
C PHE A 61 -20.95 12.27 9.16
N VAL A 62 -20.85 11.67 10.35
CA VAL A 62 -21.98 11.11 11.12
C VAL A 62 -23.00 12.20 11.49
N VAL A 63 -22.52 13.35 11.98
CA VAL A 63 -23.39 14.47 12.34
C VAL A 63 -23.71 15.39 11.17
N SER A 64 -23.17 15.09 9.98
CA SER A 64 -23.38 15.87 8.76
C SER A 64 -22.93 17.34 8.93
N ASP A 65 -21.72 17.53 9.45
CA ASP A 65 -21.08 18.85 9.56
C ASP A 65 -20.68 19.38 8.17
N PHE A 66 -21.63 20.01 7.48
CA PHE A 66 -21.46 20.60 6.15
C PHE A 66 -20.58 21.85 6.12
N SER A 67 -20.00 22.25 7.26
CA SER A 67 -18.96 23.28 7.24
C SER A 67 -17.61 22.74 6.79
N LEU A 68 -17.45 21.41 6.68
CA LEU A 68 -16.34 20.77 5.98
C LEU A 68 -16.68 20.49 4.53
N GLN A 69 -15.84 20.99 3.61
CA GLN A 69 -16.02 20.79 2.17
C GLN A 69 -16.17 19.30 1.83
N LEU A 70 -15.38 18.43 2.45
CA LEU A 70 -15.41 17.00 2.17
C LEU A 70 -16.75 16.34 2.54
N VAL A 71 -17.35 16.76 3.66
CA VAL A 71 -18.65 16.26 4.13
C VAL A 71 -19.75 16.77 3.22
N THR A 72 -19.71 18.04 2.83
CA THR A 72 -20.64 18.62 1.84
C THR A 72 -20.62 17.86 0.53
N LEU A 73 -19.44 17.47 0.04
CA LEU A 73 -19.31 16.81 -1.26
C LEU A 73 -19.69 15.31 -1.26
N ASN A 74 -19.77 14.65 -0.10
CA ASN A 74 -19.86 13.18 -0.02
C ASN A 74 -20.89 12.63 0.98
N SER A 75 -21.70 13.50 1.59
CA SER A 75 -22.70 13.14 2.60
C SER A 75 -24.00 13.94 2.41
N HIS A 76 -25.06 13.49 3.07
CA HIS A 76 -26.37 14.12 3.08
C HIS A 76 -27.06 13.84 4.42
N SER A 77 -27.95 14.73 4.90
CA SER A 77 -28.61 14.60 6.21
C SER A 77 -29.44 13.31 6.32
N ASP A 78 -30.15 12.96 5.26
CA ASP A 78 -31.03 11.77 5.19
C ASP A 78 -30.29 10.46 4.85
N LYS A 79 -28.97 10.53 4.64
CA LYS A 79 -28.17 9.37 4.25
C LYS A 79 -28.18 8.30 5.35
N PRO A 80 -28.37 7.00 5.04
CA PRO A 80 -28.27 5.94 6.04
C PRO A 80 -26.94 5.99 6.80
N MET A 81 -26.98 5.75 8.11
CA MET A 81 -25.82 5.93 8.99
C MET A 81 -24.58 5.17 8.53
N ILE A 82 -24.75 3.95 8.03
CA ILE A 82 -23.64 3.13 7.51
C ILE A 82 -22.88 3.83 6.37
N TYR A 83 -23.58 4.57 5.51
CA TYR A 83 -23.00 5.30 4.39
C TYR A 83 -22.52 6.71 4.77
N LYS A 84 -22.93 7.24 5.93
CA LYS A 84 -22.24 8.38 6.54
C LYS A 84 -20.86 7.94 7.03
N ILE A 85 -20.77 6.81 7.72
CA ILE A 85 -19.48 6.26 8.19
C ILE A 85 -18.59 5.88 7.01
N SER A 86 -19.07 5.08 6.05
CA SER A 86 -18.26 4.67 4.89
C SER A 86 -17.96 5.82 3.92
N GLY A 87 -18.77 6.89 3.96
CA GLY A 87 -18.50 8.13 3.27
C GLY A 87 -17.12 8.71 3.58
N VAL A 88 -16.55 8.43 4.76
CA VAL A 88 -15.19 8.84 5.14
C VAL A 88 -14.15 8.29 4.17
N TRP A 89 -14.24 7.04 3.74
CA TRP A 89 -13.27 6.42 2.82
C TRP A 89 -13.79 6.24 1.39
N GLY A 90 -15.03 6.64 1.11
CA GLY A 90 -15.61 6.64 -0.24
C GLY A 90 -15.18 7.81 -1.12
N ASN A 91 -14.23 8.63 -0.65
CA ASN A 91 -13.70 9.79 -1.35
C ASN A 91 -12.16 9.79 -1.30
N HIS A 92 -11.55 10.74 -2.02
CA HIS A 92 -10.10 10.80 -2.14
C HIS A 92 -9.40 11.15 -0.81
N GLU A 93 -9.78 12.24 -0.16
CA GLU A 93 -9.10 12.81 1.01
C GLU A 93 -9.20 11.90 2.25
N GLY A 94 -10.41 11.41 2.54
CA GLY A 94 -10.63 10.56 3.70
C GLY A 94 -10.16 9.12 3.48
N SER A 95 -10.14 8.59 2.24
CA SER A 95 -9.46 7.31 1.96
C SER A 95 -7.95 7.41 2.19
N MET A 96 -7.35 8.59 1.97
CA MET A 96 -5.94 8.84 2.26
C MET A 96 -5.67 8.99 3.77
N LEU A 97 -6.61 9.55 4.51
CA LEU A 97 -6.53 9.52 5.98
C LEU A 97 -6.64 8.08 6.52
N LEU A 98 -7.51 7.23 5.93
CA LEU A 98 -7.57 5.80 6.23
C LEU A 98 -6.26 5.09 5.88
N TRP A 99 -5.66 5.41 4.72
CA TRP A 99 -4.36 4.89 4.32
C TRP A 99 -3.30 5.15 5.39
N VAL A 100 -3.18 6.39 5.85
CA VAL A 100 -2.18 6.75 6.87
C VAL A 100 -2.54 6.18 8.25
N LEU A 101 -3.82 6.09 8.60
CA LEU A 101 -4.25 5.36 9.80
C LEU A 101 -3.72 3.93 9.78
N ILE A 102 -3.80 3.23 8.65
CA ILE A 102 -3.27 1.89 8.50
C ILE A 102 -1.74 1.87 8.55
N VAL A 103 -1.04 2.82 7.89
CA VAL A 103 0.44 2.94 7.99
C VAL A 103 0.88 3.05 9.45
N THR A 104 0.21 3.92 10.21
CA THR A 104 0.53 4.16 11.62
C THR A 104 0.15 2.98 12.52
N LEU A 105 -0.96 2.30 12.23
CA LEU A 105 -1.37 1.06 12.91
C LEU A 105 -0.31 -0.02 12.75
N PHE A 106 0.16 -0.30 11.53
CA PHE A 106 1.23 -1.26 11.30
C PHE A 106 2.54 -0.85 11.99
N GLY A 107 2.85 0.44 12.03
CA GLY A 107 3.99 0.97 12.81
C GLY A 107 3.86 0.71 14.31
N ALA A 108 2.69 0.99 14.90
CA ALA A 108 2.42 0.72 16.32
C ALA A 108 2.43 -0.79 16.63
N MET A 109 1.83 -1.61 15.77
CA MET A 109 1.89 -3.08 15.88
C MET A 109 3.34 -3.60 15.82
N ALA A 110 4.19 -3.03 14.96
CA ALA A 110 5.61 -3.40 14.92
C ALA A 110 6.35 -3.01 16.21
N ALA A 111 5.93 -1.93 16.89
CA ALA A 111 6.42 -1.60 18.22
C ALA A 111 5.94 -2.62 19.27
N TRP A 112 4.65 -2.97 19.27
CA TRP A 112 4.03 -3.88 20.24
C TRP A 112 4.51 -5.32 20.13
N PHE A 113 4.62 -5.85 18.91
CA PHE A 113 4.97 -7.26 18.67
C PHE A 113 6.45 -7.46 18.33
N GLY A 114 7.21 -6.38 18.13
CA GLY A 114 8.63 -6.42 17.75
C GLY A 114 9.62 -6.58 18.90
N GLY A 115 9.21 -7.03 20.09
CA GLY A 115 10.08 -7.11 21.28
C GLY A 115 11.29 -8.05 21.13
N GLN A 116 11.25 -9.00 20.20
CA GLN A 116 12.35 -9.94 19.92
C GLN A 116 13.32 -9.42 18.84
N LEU A 117 13.06 -8.25 18.24
CA LEU A 117 13.94 -7.67 17.23
C LEU A 117 15.20 -7.10 17.89
N PRO A 118 16.37 -7.23 17.24
CA PRO A 118 17.55 -6.46 17.63
C PRO A 118 17.21 -4.96 17.70
N PRO A 119 17.63 -4.22 18.75
CA PRO A 119 17.24 -2.82 18.93
C PRO A 119 17.55 -1.92 17.73
N THR A 120 18.69 -2.13 17.07
CA THR A 120 19.08 -1.38 15.87
C THR A 120 18.16 -1.65 14.68
N LEU A 121 17.78 -2.91 14.47
CA LEU A 121 16.85 -3.28 13.41
C LEU A 121 15.45 -2.73 13.69
N LYS A 122 14.95 -2.87 14.93
CA LYS A 122 13.64 -2.33 15.32
C LYS A 122 13.56 -0.82 15.10
N ALA A 123 14.59 -0.08 15.54
CA ALA A 123 14.67 1.36 15.34
C ALA A 123 14.65 1.74 13.85
N ARG A 124 15.44 1.06 13.01
CA ARG A 124 15.46 1.32 11.55
C ARG A 124 14.12 0.99 10.89
N VAL A 125 13.50 -0.13 11.26
CA VAL A 125 12.18 -0.54 10.73
C VAL A 125 11.13 0.52 11.03
N LEU A 126 11.03 0.95 12.30
CA LEU A 126 10.07 1.98 12.71
C LEU A 126 10.37 3.35 12.09
N SER A 127 11.65 3.68 11.86
CA SER A 127 12.02 4.92 11.17
C SER A 127 11.67 4.90 9.67
N VAL A 128 11.86 3.78 8.97
CA VAL A 128 11.45 3.65 7.56
C VAL A 128 9.92 3.69 7.45
N GLN A 129 9.21 3.00 8.34
CA GLN A 129 7.74 3.05 8.38
C GLN A 129 7.24 4.48 8.64
N ALA A 130 7.90 5.22 9.54
CA ALA A 130 7.59 6.62 9.79
C ALA A 130 7.90 7.52 8.58
N LEU A 131 8.97 7.24 7.83
CA LEU A 131 9.29 7.99 6.60
C LEU A 131 8.17 7.85 5.55
N ILE A 132 7.58 6.66 5.43
CA ILE A 132 6.37 6.45 4.61
C ILE A 132 5.22 7.31 5.16
N GLY A 133 5.03 7.31 6.49
CA GLY A 133 4.08 8.20 7.16
C GLY A 133 4.30 9.67 6.81
N VAL A 134 5.52 10.19 6.94
CA VAL A 134 5.90 11.58 6.59
C VAL A 134 5.45 11.94 5.18
N ALA A 135 5.74 11.08 4.20
CA ALA A 135 5.39 11.35 2.81
C ALA A 135 3.88 11.48 2.60
N PHE A 136 3.08 10.58 3.18
CA PHE A 136 1.63 10.61 3.04
C PHE A 136 0.95 11.66 3.95
N PHE A 137 1.47 11.94 5.14
CA PHE A 137 1.01 13.07 5.94
C PHE A 137 1.22 14.40 5.20
N ALA A 138 2.38 14.60 4.60
CA ALA A 138 2.66 15.78 3.78
C ALA A 138 1.71 15.85 2.57
N PHE A 139 1.47 14.73 1.89
CA PHE A 139 0.49 14.65 0.80
C PHE A 139 -0.91 15.11 1.26
N ILE A 140 -1.41 14.58 2.38
CA ILE A 140 -2.72 14.94 2.92
C ILE A 140 -2.75 16.44 3.29
N LEU A 141 -1.78 16.92 4.05
CA LEU A 141 -1.79 18.30 4.56
C LEU A 141 -1.67 19.34 3.44
N PHE A 142 -0.87 19.07 2.40
CA PHE A 142 -0.58 20.06 1.36
C PHE A 142 -1.45 19.95 0.12
N THR A 143 -1.98 18.77 -0.21
CA THR A 143 -2.69 18.55 -1.48
C THR A 143 -4.08 17.93 -1.34
N SER A 144 -4.39 17.32 -0.19
CA SER A 144 -5.56 16.46 -0.04
C SER A 144 -6.16 16.57 1.37
N ASN A 145 -6.32 17.80 1.86
CA ASN A 145 -6.68 18.05 3.26
C ASN A 145 -8.19 17.81 3.50
N PRO A 146 -8.58 16.83 4.35
CA PRO A 146 -10.00 16.52 4.59
C PRO A 146 -10.71 17.53 5.49
N PHE A 147 -9.99 18.49 6.10
CA PHE A 147 -10.52 19.46 7.06
C PHE A 147 -10.69 20.87 6.48
N ILE A 148 -10.73 21.01 5.15
CA ILE A 148 -11.00 22.30 4.49
C ILE A 148 -12.38 22.80 4.89
N ARG A 149 -12.43 24.01 5.44
CA ARG A 149 -13.67 24.70 5.84
C ARG A 149 -14.30 25.44 4.68
N LEU A 150 -15.62 25.47 4.62
CA LEU A 150 -16.39 26.34 3.75
C LEU A 150 -16.70 27.65 4.47
N GLU A 151 -16.51 28.79 3.80
CA GLU A 151 -16.88 30.10 4.34
C GLU A 151 -18.40 30.24 4.52
N ASN A 152 -19.17 29.71 3.55
CA ASN A 152 -20.62 29.69 3.56
C ASN A 152 -21.11 28.25 3.41
N PRO A 153 -21.20 27.48 4.51
CA PRO A 153 -21.70 26.11 4.49
C PRO A 153 -23.13 26.05 3.94
N PRO A 154 -23.45 25.13 3.02
CA PRO A 154 -24.83 24.92 2.58
C PRO A 154 -25.67 24.29 3.69
N PHE A 155 -26.99 24.32 3.51
CA PHE A 155 -27.94 23.69 4.43
C PHE A 155 -27.85 22.15 4.42
N ASP A 156 -27.55 21.55 3.26
CA ASP A 156 -27.34 20.11 3.10
C ASP A 156 -26.19 19.82 2.12
N GLY A 157 -25.72 18.57 2.13
CA GLY A 157 -24.66 18.07 1.26
C GLY A 157 -25.18 17.53 -0.07
N GLN A 158 -24.25 17.11 -0.92
CA GLN A 158 -24.48 16.66 -2.31
C GLN A 158 -24.65 15.14 -2.41
N ASP A 159 -24.69 14.46 -1.26
CA ASP A 159 -24.68 13.01 -1.13
C ASP A 159 -23.44 12.35 -1.77
N LEU A 160 -23.39 11.02 -1.75
CA LEU A 160 -22.40 10.23 -2.46
C LEU A 160 -22.96 9.81 -3.82
N ASN A 161 -22.07 9.52 -4.78
CA ASN A 161 -22.47 8.84 -6.01
C ASN A 161 -23.38 7.63 -5.68
N PRO A 162 -24.58 7.52 -6.26
CA PRO A 162 -25.53 6.45 -5.96
C PRO A 162 -24.93 5.05 -6.06
N LEU A 163 -24.02 4.80 -7.02
CA LEU A 163 -23.33 3.51 -7.19
C LEU A 163 -22.46 3.13 -5.99
N LEU A 164 -22.06 4.11 -5.18
CA LEU A 164 -21.22 3.90 -4.01
C LEU A 164 -22.05 3.69 -2.73
N GLN A 165 -23.38 3.88 -2.77
CA GLN A 165 -24.27 3.58 -1.63
C GLN A 165 -24.59 2.08 -1.54
N ASP A 166 -23.54 1.27 -1.51
CA ASP A 166 -23.60 -0.18 -1.58
C ASP A 166 -22.72 -0.81 -0.48
N PRO A 167 -23.08 -1.99 0.07
CA PRO A 167 -22.24 -2.71 1.03
C PRO A 167 -20.81 -2.95 0.53
N GLY A 168 -20.61 -3.07 -0.77
CA GLY A 168 -19.31 -3.13 -1.44
C GLY A 168 -18.40 -1.98 -1.00
N LEU A 169 -18.84 -0.73 -1.05
CA LEU A 169 -18.06 0.41 -0.57
C LEU A 169 -17.70 0.29 0.92
N VAL A 170 -18.61 -0.24 1.74
CA VAL A 170 -18.39 -0.34 3.18
C VAL A 170 -17.25 -1.30 3.49
N PHE A 171 -17.21 -2.45 2.82
CA PHE A 171 -16.27 -3.53 3.17
C PHE A 171 -15.04 -3.59 2.27
N HIS A 172 -15.19 -3.47 0.95
CA HIS A 172 -14.07 -3.70 0.02
C HIS A 172 -12.85 -2.78 0.27
N PRO A 173 -12.99 -1.42 0.32
CA PRO A 173 -11.83 -0.53 0.44
C PRO A 173 -11.03 -0.70 1.74
N PRO A 174 -11.63 -0.84 2.94
CA PRO A 174 -10.86 -1.10 4.16
C PRO A 174 -10.00 -2.37 4.07
N PHE A 175 -10.53 -3.48 3.55
CA PHE A 175 -9.76 -4.72 3.36
C PHE A 175 -8.66 -4.53 2.31
N LEU A 176 -8.97 -3.87 1.20
CA LEU A 176 -7.99 -3.60 0.16
C LEU A 176 -6.83 -2.72 0.68
N TYR A 177 -7.12 -1.67 1.44
CA TYR A 177 -6.09 -0.80 2.03
C TYR A 177 -5.27 -1.50 3.11
N LEU A 178 -5.89 -2.34 3.97
CA LEU A 178 -5.14 -3.17 4.92
C LEU A 178 -4.10 -4.05 4.21
N GLY A 179 -4.46 -4.54 3.02
CA GLY A 179 -3.57 -5.29 2.15
C GLY A 179 -2.46 -4.45 1.52
N TYR A 180 -2.83 -3.43 0.75
CA TYR A 180 -1.88 -2.54 0.05
C TYR A 180 -0.87 -1.90 0.99
N VAL A 181 -1.38 -1.31 2.08
CA VAL A 181 -0.58 -0.58 3.06
C VAL A 181 0.18 -1.54 3.94
N GLY A 182 -0.36 -2.73 4.24
CA GLY A 182 0.36 -3.76 5.00
C GLY A 182 1.68 -4.18 4.35
N LEU A 183 1.80 -4.12 3.03
CA LEU A 183 3.06 -4.36 2.31
C LEU A 183 4.15 -3.32 2.62
N SER A 184 3.79 -2.13 3.13
CA SER A 184 4.76 -1.15 3.62
C SER A 184 5.63 -1.72 4.74
N MET A 185 5.10 -2.67 5.51
CA MET A 185 5.83 -3.29 6.59
C MET A 185 6.93 -4.22 6.06
N ALA A 186 6.61 -5.05 5.06
CA ALA A 186 7.60 -5.88 4.37
C ALA A 186 8.70 -5.00 3.73
N TYR A 187 8.32 -3.90 3.09
CA TYR A 187 9.26 -2.90 2.56
C TYR A 187 10.14 -2.30 3.66
N SER A 188 9.57 -1.86 4.78
CA SER A 188 10.30 -1.25 5.89
C SER A 188 11.32 -2.22 6.50
N PHE A 189 10.97 -3.51 6.65
CA PHE A 189 11.91 -4.56 7.05
C PHE A 189 13.03 -4.78 6.02
N ALA A 190 12.71 -4.77 4.73
CA ALA A 190 13.69 -4.97 3.67
C ALA A 190 14.71 -3.82 3.62
N VAL A 191 14.23 -2.56 3.62
CA VAL A 191 15.09 -1.38 3.64
C VAL A 191 15.90 -1.30 4.92
N ALA A 192 15.29 -1.54 6.09
CA ALA A 192 16.02 -1.55 7.36
C ALA A 192 17.16 -2.59 7.37
N ALA A 193 16.92 -3.78 6.84
CA ALA A 193 17.93 -4.83 6.74
C ALA A 193 19.05 -4.50 5.74
N LEU A 194 18.73 -3.82 4.64
CA LEU A 194 19.73 -3.29 3.70
C LEU A 194 20.62 -2.22 4.34
N ILE A 195 20.04 -1.32 5.15
CA ILE A 195 20.79 -0.29 5.89
C ILE A 195 21.65 -0.96 6.99
N GLU A 196 21.10 -1.92 7.72
CA GLU A 196 21.82 -2.71 8.74
C GLU A 196 22.94 -3.54 8.11
N GLY A 197 22.79 -3.97 6.84
CA GLY A 197 23.72 -4.86 6.16
C GLY A 197 23.62 -6.31 6.63
N ARG A 198 22.50 -6.69 7.24
CA ARG A 198 22.29 -8.03 7.81
C ARG A 198 20.92 -8.58 7.44
N VAL A 199 20.93 -9.69 6.72
CA VAL A 199 19.74 -10.45 6.32
C VAL A 199 20.00 -11.91 6.68
N ASP A 200 19.32 -12.42 7.69
CA ASP A 200 19.47 -13.78 8.20
C ASP A 200 18.12 -14.51 8.28
N ALA A 201 18.14 -15.77 8.73
CA ALA A 201 16.92 -16.55 8.91
C ALA A 201 15.89 -15.86 9.83
N ALA A 202 16.35 -15.12 10.84
CA ALA A 202 15.48 -14.41 11.77
C ALA A 202 14.73 -13.27 11.06
N TRP A 203 15.40 -12.55 10.16
CA TRP A 203 14.74 -11.58 9.27
C TRP A 203 13.60 -12.20 8.47
N GLY A 204 13.81 -13.37 7.84
CA GLY A 204 12.76 -14.07 7.10
C GLY A 204 11.54 -14.42 7.98
N ARG A 205 11.79 -14.85 9.22
CA ARG A 205 10.74 -15.14 10.20
C ARG A 205 9.94 -13.90 10.61
N TRP A 206 10.58 -12.75 10.74
CA TRP A 206 9.90 -11.50 11.12
C TRP A 206 9.07 -10.92 9.98
N VAL A 207 9.52 -11.01 8.73
CA VAL A 207 8.81 -10.46 7.55
C VAL A 207 7.55 -11.26 7.21
N ARG A 208 7.56 -12.57 7.43
CA ARG A 208 6.50 -13.48 6.97
C ARG A 208 5.10 -13.16 7.54
N PRO A 209 4.90 -12.95 8.86
CA PRO A 209 3.58 -12.64 9.40
C PRO A 209 2.95 -11.37 8.81
N TRP A 210 3.76 -10.32 8.61
CA TRP A 210 3.29 -9.06 8.00
C TRP A 210 2.90 -9.26 6.53
N THR A 211 3.75 -9.97 5.79
CA THR A 211 3.48 -10.30 4.39
C THR A 211 2.21 -11.13 4.25
N LEU A 212 2.01 -12.10 5.16
CA LEU A 212 0.84 -12.98 5.14
C LEU A 212 -0.44 -12.20 5.49
N ALA A 213 -0.39 -11.33 6.50
CA ALA A 213 -1.51 -10.47 6.85
C ALA A 213 -1.91 -9.59 5.65
N ALA A 214 -0.94 -8.90 5.03
CA ALA A 214 -1.17 -8.08 3.84
C ALA A 214 -1.79 -8.89 2.69
N TRP A 215 -1.28 -10.10 2.44
CA TRP A 215 -1.80 -10.99 1.40
C TRP A 215 -3.26 -11.44 1.66
N ILE A 216 -3.59 -11.79 2.91
CA ILE A 216 -4.96 -12.17 3.29
C ILE A 216 -5.92 -11.00 3.06
N PHE A 217 -5.53 -9.80 3.50
CA PHE A 217 -6.36 -8.60 3.33
C PHE A 217 -6.51 -8.21 1.84
N LEU A 218 -5.44 -8.29 1.03
CA LEU A 218 -5.55 -8.12 -0.42
C LEU A 218 -6.50 -9.16 -1.04
N THR A 219 -6.42 -10.42 -0.62
CA THR A 219 -7.28 -11.50 -1.14
C THR A 219 -8.75 -11.21 -0.85
N ILE A 220 -9.08 -10.83 0.39
CA ILE A 220 -10.44 -10.47 0.78
C ILE A 220 -10.90 -9.21 0.02
N GLY A 221 -10.05 -8.19 -0.03
CA GLY A 221 -10.34 -6.94 -0.76
C GLY A 221 -10.66 -7.22 -2.22
N ILE A 222 -9.77 -7.91 -2.94
CA ILE A 222 -9.96 -8.26 -4.35
C ILE A 222 -11.23 -9.09 -4.55
N ALA A 223 -11.47 -10.13 -3.72
CA ALA A 223 -12.67 -10.96 -3.84
C ALA A 223 -13.97 -10.15 -3.64
N LEU A 224 -14.02 -9.27 -2.64
CA LEU A 224 -15.17 -8.39 -2.41
C LEU A 224 -15.36 -7.40 -3.56
N GLY A 225 -14.26 -6.86 -4.11
CA GLY A 225 -14.30 -5.93 -5.24
C GLY A 225 -14.82 -6.61 -6.51
N SER A 226 -14.31 -7.79 -6.82
CA SER A 226 -14.77 -8.62 -7.94
C SER A 226 -16.25 -9.01 -7.82
N TRP A 227 -16.71 -9.34 -6.60
CA TRP A 227 -18.12 -9.62 -6.36
C TRP A 227 -18.99 -8.39 -6.58
N TRP A 228 -18.59 -7.23 -6.03
CA TRP A 228 -19.29 -5.97 -6.22
C TRP A 228 -19.38 -5.56 -7.69
N ALA A 229 -18.25 -5.57 -8.40
CA ALA A 229 -18.18 -5.25 -9.82
C ALA A 229 -19.06 -6.17 -10.69
N TYR A 230 -19.14 -7.46 -10.34
CA TYR A 230 -19.97 -8.43 -11.10
C TYR A 230 -21.44 -8.03 -11.16
N TYR A 231 -22.05 -7.66 -10.02
CA TYR A 231 -23.47 -7.31 -10.00
C TYR A 231 -23.74 -5.84 -10.30
N GLU A 232 -22.84 -4.92 -9.92
CA GLU A 232 -23.04 -3.48 -10.11
C GLU A 232 -22.77 -3.06 -11.56
N LEU A 233 -21.71 -3.61 -12.18
CA LEU A 233 -21.28 -3.21 -13.52
C LEU A 233 -21.76 -4.16 -14.63
N GLY A 234 -22.26 -5.34 -14.28
CA GLY A 234 -22.90 -6.27 -15.23
C GLY A 234 -21.96 -6.82 -16.31
N TRP A 235 -20.65 -6.90 -16.05
CA TRP A 235 -19.60 -7.25 -17.02
C TRP A 235 -19.65 -8.69 -17.57
N GLY A 236 -20.64 -9.50 -17.17
CA GLY A 236 -20.73 -10.90 -17.59
C GLY A 236 -19.66 -11.81 -16.97
N GLY A 237 -18.91 -11.33 -15.97
CA GLY A 237 -17.88 -12.06 -15.24
C GLY A 237 -17.33 -11.28 -14.05
N PHE A 238 -16.55 -11.96 -13.19
CA PHE A 238 -16.00 -11.40 -11.94
C PHE A 238 -14.68 -10.62 -12.12
N TRP A 239 -14.14 -10.57 -13.34
CA TRP A 239 -12.87 -9.91 -13.64
C TRP A 239 -12.85 -9.43 -15.09
N PHE A 240 -12.39 -8.20 -15.33
CA PHE A 240 -12.39 -7.61 -16.67
C PHE A 240 -11.04 -7.02 -17.09
N TRP A 241 -10.01 -7.17 -16.26
CA TRP A 241 -8.69 -6.59 -16.48
C TRP A 241 -8.71 -5.06 -16.57
N ASP A 242 -9.63 -4.41 -15.84
CA ASP A 242 -9.65 -2.96 -15.69
C ASP A 242 -8.34 -2.47 -15.01
N PRO A 243 -7.80 -1.29 -15.35
CA PRO A 243 -6.55 -0.81 -14.77
C PRO A 243 -6.51 -0.80 -13.23
N VAL A 244 -7.65 -0.57 -12.56
CA VAL A 244 -7.72 -0.58 -11.10
C VAL A 244 -7.79 -2.01 -10.54
N GLU A 245 -8.46 -2.93 -11.23
CA GLU A 245 -8.38 -4.36 -10.93
C GLU A 245 -6.91 -4.84 -11.03
N ASN A 246 -6.25 -4.52 -12.14
CA ASN A 246 -4.85 -4.88 -12.39
C ASN A 246 -3.91 -4.28 -11.34
N ALA A 247 -4.15 -3.02 -10.94
CA ALA A 247 -3.41 -2.34 -9.89
C ALA A 247 -3.43 -3.10 -8.55
N SER A 248 -4.53 -3.79 -8.23
CA SER A 248 -4.65 -4.59 -7.00
C SER A 248 -4.03 -5.98 -7.15
N PHE A 249 -4.07 -6.53 -8.37
CA PHE A 249 -3.59 -7.87 -8.65
C PHE A 249 -2.07 -7.97 -8.70
N MET A 250 -1.38 -6.97 -9.24
CA MET A 250 0.09 -6.94 -9.34
C MET A 250 0.81 -7.14 -7.98
N PRO A 251 0.53 -6.33 -6.93
CA PRO A 251 1.16 -6.56 -5.63
C PRO A 251 0.70 -7.88 -5.00
N TRP A 252 -0.51 -8.37 -5.27
CA TRP A 252 -0.95 -9.67 -4.78
C TRP A 252 -0.08 -10.82 -5.29
N ILE A 253 0.22 -10.85 -6.60
CA ILE A 253 1.09 -11.86 -7.23
C ILE A 253 2.50 -11.80 -6.64
N LEU A 254 3.09 -10.61 -6.54
CA LEU A 254 4.42 -10.45 -5.95
C LEU A 254 4.45 -10.84 -4.47
N THR A 255 3.35 -10.64 -3.76
CA THR A 255 3.24 -11.03 -2.34
C THR A 255 3.19 -12.55 -2.19
N VAL A 256 2.54 -13.28 -3.12
CA VAL A 256 2.64 -14.74 -3.19
C VAL A 256 4.10 -15.17 -3.35
N ALA A 257 4.83 -14.57 -4.29
CA ALA A 257 6.24 -14.88 -4.50
C ALA A 257 7.07 -14.56 -3.24
N LEU A 258 6.80 -13.40 -2.61
CA LEU A 258 7.48 -12.95 -1.41
C LEU A 258 7.28 -13.91 -0.24
N LEU A 259 6.07 -14.43 -0.04
CA LEU A 259 5.76 -15.41 1.01
C LEU A 259 6.58 -16.69 0.85
N HIS A 260 6.61 -17.24 -0.36
CA HIS A 260 7.39 -18.45 -0.65
C HIS A 260 8.89 -18.19 -0.47
N SER A 261 9.39 -17.06 -0.97
CA SER A 261 10.80 -16.69 -0.84
C SER A 261 11.21 -16.44 0.61
N ALA A 262 10.35 -15.83 1.43
CA ALA A 262 10.59 -15.61 2.86
C ALA A 262 10.71 -16.93 3.64
N ILE A 263 9.90 -17.94 3.30
CA ILE A 263 10.00 -19.29 3.88
C ILE A 263 11.35 -19.93 3.54
N VAL A 264 11.83 -19.77 2.30
CA VAL A 264 13.14 -20.28 1.87
C VAL A 264 14.27 -19.57 2.62
N VAL A 265 14.19 -18.25 2.79
CA VAL A 265 15.17 -17.48 3.59
C VAL A 265 15.20 -17.99 5.03
N GLU A 266 14.04 -18.19 5.66
CA GLU A 266 13.98 -18.67 7.05
C GLU A 266 14.56 -20.08 7.20
N LYS A 267 14.24 -21.00 6.29
CA LYS A 267 14.59 -22.43 6.43
C LYS A 267 15.99 -22.77 5.88
N ARG A 268 16.47 -22.03 4.89
CA ARG A 268 17.67 -22.37 4.10
C ARG A 268 18.68 -21.23 3.99
N GLU A 269 18.36 -20.03 4.46
CA GLU A 269 19.20 -18.84 4.31
C GLU A 269 19.64 -18.54 2.87
N SER A 270 18.85 -18.99 1.90
CA SER A 270 19.04 -18.71 0.47
C SER A 270 17.98 -17.73 -0.03
N LEU A 271 18.14 -17.20 -1.24
CA LEU A 271 17.26 -16.22 -1.88
C LEU A 271 17.10 -14.89 -1.12
N LYS A 272 18.02 -14.55 -0.21
CA LYS A 272 17.99 -13.29 0.57
C LYS A 272 17.82 -12.05 -0.31
N SER A 273 18.67 -11.93 -1.33
CA SER A 273 18.63 -10.83 -2.30
C SER A 273 17.29 -10.78 -3.05
N TRP A 274 16.78 -11.93 -3.49
CA TRP A 274 15.50 -12.03 -4.21
C TRP A 274 14.30 -11.66 -3.33
N THR A 275 14.26 -12.13 -2.08
CA THR A 275 13.19 -11.80 -1.13
C THR A 275 13.15 -10.31 -0.83
N ILE A 276 14.29 -9.65 -0.72
CA ILE A 276 14.36 -8.19 -0.54
C ILE A 276 13.82 -7.46 -1.78
N LEU A 277 14.23 -7.88 -2.97
CA LEU A 277 13.74 -7.30 -4.22
C LEU A 277 12.21 -7.43 -4.32
N LEU A 278 11.66 -8.61 -4.01
CA LEU A 278 10.22 -8.83 -3.99
C LEU A 278 9.49 -7.95 -2.96
N ALA A 279 10.05 -7.73 -1.78
CA ALA A 279 9.46 -6.83 -0.79
C ALA A 279 9.44 -5.37 -1.26
N ILE A 280 10.51 -4.92 -1.93
CA ILE A 280 10.56 -3.58 -2.53
C ILE A 280 9.54 -3.45 -3.66
N LEU A 281 9.50 -4.42 -4.57
CA LEU A 281 8.58 -4.41 -5.70
C LEU A 281 7.12 -4.52 -5.24
N ALA A 282 6.79 -5.41 -4.30
CA ALA A 282 5.41 -5.58 -3.83
C ALA A 282 4.83 -4.26 -3.30
N PHE A 283 5.56 -3.54 -2.45
CA PHE A 283 5.12 -2.23 -2.00
C PHE A 283 5.20 -1.15 -3.08
N GLY A 284 6.21 -1.20 -3.97
CA GLY A 284 6.29 -0.30 -5.12
C GLY A 284 5.08 -0.41 -6.04
N PHE A 285 4.59 -1.63 -6.28
CA PHE A 285 3.34 -1.88 -7.02
C PHE A 285 2.10 -1.47 -6.24
N SER A 286 2.11 -1.51 -4.89
CA SER A 286 1.06 -0.87 -4.08
C SER A 286 0.98 0.64 -4.32
N LEU A 287 2.13 1.32 -4.32
CA LEU A 287 2.21 2.76 -4.58
C LEU A 287 1.83 3.10 -6.03
N MET A 288 2.26 2.28 -6.99
CA MET A 288 1.84 2.39 -8.38
C MET A 288 0.33 2.24 -8.52
N GLY A 289 -0.29 1.30 -7.78
CA GLY A 289 -1.74 1.18 -7.75
C GLY A 289 -2.43 2.43 -7.20
N ALA A 290 -1.90 3.03 -6.13
CA ALA A 290 -2.39 4.30 -5.61
C ALA A 290 -2.29 5.43 -6.65
N PHE A 291 -1.21 5.47 -7.45
CA PHE A 291 -1.05 6.39 -8.57
C PHE A 291 -2.06 6.15 -9.69
N ILE A 292 -2.24 4.90 -10.14
CA ILE A 292 -3.19 4.54 -11.21
C ILE A 292 -4.62 4.98 -10.84
N VAL A 293 -5.05 4.67 -9.61
CA VAL A 293 -6.43 4.93 -9.14
C VAL A 293 -6.74 6.43 -8.97
N ARG A 294 -5.72 7.27 -8.80
CA ARG A 294 -5.88 8.66 -8.33
C ARG A 294 -5.29 9.74 -9.22
N SER A 295 -4.50 9.36 -10.22
CA SER A 295 -3.90 10.33 -11.14
C SER A 295 -4.88 10.78 -12.23
N GLY A 296 -5.90 9.98 -12.53
CA GLY A 296 -6.81 10.23 -13.65
C GLY A 296 -6.14 10.04 -15.03
N ILE A 297 -4.91 9.53 -15.07
CA ILE A 297 -4.13 9.38 -16.30
C ILE A 297 -4.61 8.18 -17.13
N LEU A 298 -5.06 7.12 -16.48
CA LEU A 298 -5.69 5.98 -17.13
C LEU A 298 -7.20 6.05 -16.97
N THR A 299 -7.93 5.82 -18.06
CA THR A 299 -9.39 5.69 -18.01
C THR A 299 -9.76 4.41 -17.27
N SER A 300 -10.46 4.54 -16.15
CA SER A 300 -11.04 3.43 -15.39
C SER A 300 -12.36 3.85 -14.78
N VAL A 301 -13.31 2.92 -14.70
CA VAL A 301 -14.60 3.13 -14.01
C VAL A 301 -14.45 3.21 -12.49
N HIS A 302 -13.32 2.75 -11.95
CA HIS A 302 -13.04 2.70 -10.51
C HIS A 302 -12.16 3.87 -10.03
N ALA A 303 -11.86 4.84 -10.90
CA ALA A 303 -11.00 5.97 -10.54
C ALA A 303 -11.71 6.95 -9.59
N PHE A 304 -11.04 7.37 -8.51
CA PHE A 304 -11.63 8.24 -7.48
C PHE A 304 -11.52 9.74 -7.77
N ALA A 305 -10.51 10.17 -8.55
CA ALA A 305 -10.25 11.58 -8.81
C ALA A 305 -9.39 11.79 -10.06
N THR A 306 -9.56 12.97 -10.68
CA THR A 306 -8.76 13.48 -11.81
C THR A 306 -8.10 14.80 -11.42
N ASP A 307 -7.15 14.76 -10.48
CA ASP A 307 -6.33 15.92 -10.11
C ASP A 307 -4.86 15.67 -10.46
N PRO A 308 -4.32 16.33 -11.51
CA PRO A 308 -2.93 16.18 -11.93
C PRO A 308 -1.91 16.49 -10.82
N ALA A 309 -2.20 17.44 -9.93
CA ALA A 309 -1.28 17.80 -8.85
C ALA A 309 -1.16 16.65 -7.83
N ARG A 310 -2.28 16.02 -7.48
CA ARG A 310 -2.31 14.85 -6.58
C ARG A 310 -1.64 13.64 -7.23
N GLY A 311 -1.94 13.39 -8.52
CA GLY A 311 -1.30 12.35 -9.30
C GLY A 311 0.23 12.50 -9.35
N PHE A 312 0.71 13.72 -9.61
CA PHE A 312 2.15 14.03 -9.60
C PHE A 312 2.79 13.79 -8.23
N TYR A 313 2.13 14.21 -7.14
CA TYR A 313 2.65 14.00 -5.79
C TYR A 313 2.79 12.51 -5.45
N ILE A 314 1.78 11.69 -5.77
CA ILE A 314 1.84 10.23 -5.57
C ILE A 314 2.89 9.59 -6.47
N LEU A 315 3.10 10.10 -7.68
CA LEU A 315 4.19 9.66 -8.56
C LEU A 315 5.56 9.94 -7.93
N MET A 316 5.77 11.12 -7.32
CA MET A 316 7.01 11.41 -6.59
C MET A 316 7.22 10.48 -5.40
N ILE A 317 6.16 10.19 -4.62
CA ILE A 317 6.21 9.20 -3.53
C ILE A 317 6.63 7.83 -4.09
N THR A 318 5.99 7.40 -5.18
CA THR A 318 6.25 6.12 -5.83
C THR A 318 7.70 6.03 -6.32
N ALA A 319 8.19 7.09 -6.99
CA ALA A 319 9.57 7.18 -7.47
C ALA A 319 10.58 7.19 -6.30
N PHE A 320 10.29 7.91 -5.22
CA PHE A 320 11.17 7.98 -4.06
C PHE A 320 11.30 6.63 -3.34
N PHE A 321 10.19 5.97 -2.99
CA PHE A 321 10.25 4.70 -2.25
C PHE A 321 10.66 3.52 -3.15
N THR A 322 10.11 3.43 -4.35
CA THR A 322 10.47 2.33 -5.28
C THR A 322 11.88 2.54 -5.81
N GLY A 323 12.17 3.71 -6.36
CA GLY A 323 13.49 4.04 -6.92
C GLY A 323 14.57 4.09 -5.85
N GLY A 324 14.31 4.70 -4.69
CA GLY A 324 15.25 4.74 -3.56
C GLY A 324 15.50 3.35 -2.97
N GLY A 325 14.45 2.53 -2.81
CA GLY A 325 14.57 1.14 -2.37
C GLY A 325 15.39 0.30 -3.35
N LEU A 326 15.10 0.38 -4.65
CA LEU A 326 15.86 -0.33 -5.70
C LEU A 326 17.31 0.15 -5.80
N THR A 327 17.56 1.44 -5.64
CA THR A 327 18.90 2.02 -5.62
C THR A 327 19.71 1.50 -4.43
N LEU A 328 19.12 1.52 -3.23
CA LEU A 328 19.76 0.96 -2.05
C LEU A 328 20.01 -0.55 -2.20
N TYR A 329 19.05 -1.28 -2.77
CA TYR A 329 19.21 -2.69 -3.10
C TYR A 329 20.40 -2.91 -4.04
N ALA A 330 20.51 -2.15 -5.14
CA ALA A 330 21.61 -2.27 -6.09
C ALA A 330 22.98 -2.04 -5.42
N PHE A 331 23.11 -1.02 -4.56
CA PHE A 331 24.35 -0.75 -3.83
C PHE A 331 24.73 -1.84 -2.82
N ARG A 332 23.75 -2.58 -2.28
CA ARG A 332 23.98 -3.62 -1.28
C ARG A 332 23.95 -5.04 -1.85
N ALA A 333 23.53 -5.23 -3.10
CA ALA A 333 23.29 -6.52 -3.72
C ALA A 333 24.50 -7.46 -3.67
N HIS A 334 25.72 -6.93 -3.86
CA HIS A 334 26.96 -7.73 -3.81
C HIS A 334 27.21 -8.35 -2.44
N GLY A 335 26.78 -7.71 -1.35
CA GLY A 335 26.93 -8.23 0.02
C GLY A 335 25.88 -9.29 0.39
N LEU A 336 24.89 -9.53 -0.47
CA LEU A 336 23.75 -10.41 -0.23
C LEU A 336 23.79 -11.71 -1.02
N GLN A 337 24.93 -12.04 -1.64
CA GLN A 337 25.08 -13.24 -2.45
C GLN A 337 24.86 -14.50 -1.62
N ALA A 338 23.96 -15.36 -2.10
CA ALA A 338 23.67 -16.63 -1.46
C ALA A 338 24.85 -17.59 -1.62
N ARG A 339 25.17 -18.32 -0.54
CA ARG A 339 26.06 -19.50 -0.60
C ARG A 339 25.18 -20.72 -0.81
N GLY A 340 25.03 -21.18 -2.04
CA GLY A 340 24.32 -22.42 -2.33
C GLY A 340 24.05 -22.63 -3.81
N VAL A 341 24.44 -23.79 -4.33
CA VAL A 341 24.09 -24.26 -5.68
C VAL A 341 22.92 -25.23 -5.50
N PHE A 342 21.76 -24.92 -6.07
CA PHE A 342 20.63 -25.86 -6.10
C PHE A 342 20.82 -26.85 -7.26
N SER A 343 20.40 -28.10 -7.09
CA SER A 343 20.36 -29.03 -8.23
C SER A 343 19.25 -28.62 -9.20
N LEU A 344 19.46 -28.84 -10.50
CA LEU A 344 18.50 -28.49 -11.55
C LEU A 344 17.12 -29.15 -11.35
N ALA A 345 17.08 -30.38 -10.83
CA ALA A 345 15.86 -31.06 -10.42
C ALA A 345 15.77 -31.12 -8.88
N SER A 346 15.18 -30.08 -8.29
CA SER A 346 14.91 -29.99 -6.84
C SER A 346 13.66 -29.19 -6.54
N ARG A 347 13.12 -29.36 -5.33
CA ARG A 347 12.02 -28.53 -4.81
C ARG A 347 12.41 -27.06 -4.76
N GLU A 348 13.65 -26.77 -4.42
CA GLU A 348 14.20 -25.42 -4.38
C GLU A 348 14.23 -24.78 -5.77
N THR A 349 14.69 -25.49 -6.80
CA THR A 349 14.65 -24.98 -8.18
C THR A 349 13.22 -24.75 -8.67
N ALA A 350 12.28 -25.64 -8.33
CA ALA A 350 10.86 -25.44 -8.64
C ALA A 350 10.28 -24.18 -7.96
N LEU A 351 10.61 -23.95 -6.67
CA LEU A 351 10.21 -22.73 -5.95
C LEU A 351 10.81 -21.46 -6.56
N VAL A 352 12.08 -21.50 -6.98
CA VAL A 352 12.73 -20.38 -7.67
C VAL A 352 12.03 -20.11 -9.01
N MET A 353 11.73 -21.15 -9.78
CA MET A 353 11.05 -21.03 -11.06
C MET A 353 9.64 -20.42 -10.89
N ASN A 354 8.87 -20.89 -9.89
CA ASN A 354 7.57 -20.31 -9.58
C ASN A 354 7.66 -18.83 -9.22
N ASN A 355 8.65 -18.44 -8.42
CA ASN A 355 8.88 -17.03 -8.09
C ASN A 355 9.20 -16.18 -9.33
N ILE A 356 10.03 -16.69 -10.24
CA ILE A 356 10.36 -15.99 -11.50
C ILE A 356 9.10 -15.86 -12.37
N LEU A 357 8.32 -16.93 -12.52
CA LEU A 357 7.09 -16.91 -13.30
C LEU A 357 6.05 -15.93 -12.74
N LEU A 358 5.87 -15.88 -11.41
CA LEU A 358 5.01 -14.90 -10.75
C LEU A 358 5.50 -13.46 -10.99
N ALA A 359 6.81 -13.22 -10.89
CA ALA A 359 7.38 -11.90 -11.16
C ALA A 359 7.16 -11.49 -12.63
N VAL A 360 7.45 -12.38 -13.59
CA VAL A 360 7.23 -12.14 -15.02
C VAL A 360 5.76 -11.89 -15.32
N ALA A 361 4.85 -12.68 -14.76
CA ALA A 361 3.42 -12.50 -14.92
C ALA A 361 2.95 -11.12 -14.39
N THR A 362 3.51 -10.68 -13.26
CA THR A 362 3.27 -9.32 -12.74
C THR A 362 3.70 -8.25 -13.74
N PHE A 363 4.91 -8.38 -14.31
CA PHE A 363 5.41 -7.43 -15.31
C PHE A 363 4.59 -7.43 -16.61
N VAL A 364 4.06 -8.58 -17.04
CA VAL A 364 3.14 -8.66 -18.18
C VAL A 364 1.87 -7.86 -17.90
N VAL A 365 1.27 -8.02 -16.72
CA VAL A 365 0.09 -7.25 -16.31
C VAL A 365 0.42 -5.75 -16.23
N PHE A 366 1.58 -5.40 -15.67
CA PHE A 366 2.04 -4.02 -15.59
C PHE A 366 2.21 -3.39 -16.97
N ILE A 367 2.94 -4.05 -17.86
CA ILE A 367 3.19 -3.55 -19.23
C ILE A 367 1.86 -3.39 -19.95
N GLY A 368 0.97 -4.39 -19.91
CA GLY A 368 -0.35 -4.28 -20.53
C GLY A 368 -1.18 -3.12 -19.99
N THR A 369 -1.14 -2.89 -18.67
CA THR A 369 -1.88 -1.81 -18.01
C THR A 369 -1.32 -0.43 -18.35
N MET A 370 0.02 -0.30 -18.45
CA MET A 370 0.69 0.97 -18.74
C MET A 370 0.82 1.26 -20.24
N TRP A 371 0.62 0.26 -21.10
CA TRP A 371 0.80 0.41 -22.54
C TRP A 371 -0.06 1.50 -23.19
N PRO A 372 -1.36 1.65 -22.84
CA PRO A 372 -2.17 2.78 -23.32
C PRO A 372 -1.50 4.14 -23.08
N LEU A 373 -0.97 4.36 -21.88
CA LEU A 373 -0.28 5.60 -21.52
C LEU A 373 0.99 5.81 -22.35
N ILE A 374 1.79 4.76 -22.51
CA ILE A 374 3.01 4.82 -23.32
C ILE A 374 2.66 5.13 -24.78
N ALA A 375 1.61 4.51 -25.32
CA ALA A 375 1.18 4.71 -26.69
C ALA A 375 0.65 6.13 -26.94
N GLU A 376 -0.06 6.70 -25.98
CA GLU A 376 -0.54 8.07 -26.04
C GLU A 376 0.63 9.07 -25.99
N ILE A 377 1.56 8.93 -25.03
CA ILE A 377 2.69 9.86 -24.88
C ILE A 377 3.70 9.74 -26.03
N ALA A 378 4.06 8.52 -26.44
CA ALA A 378 5.15 8.29 -27.37
C ALA A 378 4.70 8.30 -28.85
N PHE A 379 3.46 7.93 -29.12
CA PHE A 379 2.95 7.73 -30.49
C PHE A 379 1.67 8.51 -30.80
N ASP A 380 1.13 9.30 -29.85
CA ASP A 380 -0.14 10.02 -29.98
C ASP A 380 -1.31 9.10 -30.38
N ARG A 381 -1.31 7.87 -29.83
CA ARG A 381 -2.32 6.84 -30.10
C ARG A 381 -3.08 6.47 -28.85
N LYS A 382 -4.39 6.75 -28.87
CA LYS A 382 -5.32 6.24 -27.84
C LYS A 382 -5.65 4.78 -28.12
N LEU A 383 -5.24 3.91 -27.20
CA LEU A 383 -5.48 2.47 -27.26
C LEU A 383 -6.14 2.03 -25.96
N SER A 384 -6.90 0.93 -26.02
CA SER A 384 -7.35 0.21 -24.83
C SER A 384 -6.79 -1.20 -24.89
N VAL A 385 -6.26 -1.66 -23.75
CA VAL A 385 -5.77 -3.04 -23.59
C VAL A 385 -6.73 -3.73 -22.63
N GLY A 386 -7.43 -4.75 -23.12
CA GLY A 386 -8.45 -5.48 -22.38
C GLY A 386 -8.22 -6.99 -22.34
N PRO A 387 -9.27 -7.77 -21.99
CA PRO A 387 -9.17 -9.22 -21.78
C PRO A 387 -8.44 -10.03 -22.86
N PRO A 388 -8.56 -9.75 -24.19
CA PRO A 388 -7.86 -10.52 -25.20
C PRO A 388 -6.34 -10.53 -25.02
N PHE A 389 -5.73 -9.38 -24.72
CA PHE A 389 -4.30 -9.29 -24.48
C PHE A 389 -3.92 -10.05 -23.22
N PHE A 390 -4.56 -9.72 -22.08
CA PHE A 390 -4.18 -10.28 -20.80
C PHE A 390 -4.40 -11.79 -20.75
N ASN A 391 -5.52 -12.30 -21.27
CA ASN A 391 -5.77 -13.75 -21.31
C ASN A 391 -4.71 -14.47 -22.17
N SER A 392 -4.33 -13.92 -23.33
CA SER A 392 -3.31 -14.53 -24.17
C SER A 392 -1.91 -14.50 -23.55
N ALA A 393 -1.56 -13.41 -22.87
CA ALA A 393 -0.22 -13.19 -22.35
C ALA A 393 -0.02 -13.79 -20.94
N PHE A 394 -1.02 -13.73 -20.06
CA PHE A 394 -0.92 -14.13 -18.66
C PHE A 394 -1.12 -15.64 -18.45
N ILE A 395 -2.11 -16.24 -19.12
CA ILE A 395 -2.50 -17.64 -18.90
C ILE A 395 -1.35 -18.63 -19.11
N PRO A 396 -0.49 -18.51 -20.15
CA PRO A 396 0.62 -19.45 -20.35
C PRO A 396 1.57 -19.53 -19.14
N PHE A 397 1.88 -18.40 -18.50
CA PHE A 397 2.73 -18.38 -17.31
C PHE A 397 2.07 -19.11 -16.12
N MET A 398 0.76 -18.95 -15.94
CA MET A 398 0.02 -19.63 -14.87
C MET A 398 -0.10 -21.13 -15.12
N VAL A 399 -0.28 -21.57 -16.37
CA VAL A 399 -0.29 -22.99 -16.73
C VAL A 399 1.08 -23.62 -16.44
N ILE A 400 2.17 -22.97 -16.86
CA ILE A 400 3.53 -23.47 -16.59
C ILE A 400 3.79 -23.52 -15.08
N LEU A 401 3.39 -22.47 -14.34
CA LEU A 401 3.52 -22.45 -12.88
C LEU A 401 2.79 -23.63 -12.23
N ALA A 402 1.55 -23.90 -12.63
CA ALA A 402 0.76 -25.02 -12.11
C ALA A 402 1.42 -26.39 -12.36
N LEU A 403 2.06 -26.57 -13.52
CA LEU A 403 2.79 -27.80 -13.86
C LEU A 403 4.08 -27.99 -13.06
N ILE A 404 4.71 -26.89 -12.62
CA ILE A 404 6.00 -26.89 -11.89
C ILE A 404 5.78 -26.82 -10.36
N LEU A 405 4.52 -26.74 -9.89
CA LEU A 405 4.23 -26.76 -8.46
C LEU A 405 4.87 -28.00 -7.80
N PRO A 406 5.75 -27.82 -6.80
CA PRO A 406 6.37 -28.94 -6.13
C PRO A 406 5.32 -29.70 -5.32
N VAL A 407 5.20 -31.01 -5.57
CA VAL A 407 4.40 -31.94 -4.75
C VAL A 407 5.07 -32.20 -3.39
#